data_AF-A0A8X6VYW4-F1
#
_entry.id   AF-A0A8X6VYW4-F1
#
_cell.length_a   1.000
_cell.length_b   1.000
_cell.length_c   1.000
_cell.angle_alpha   90.00
_cell.angle_beta   90.00
_cell.angle_gamma   90.00
#
_symmetry.space_group_name_H-M   'P 1'
#
loop_
_entity.id
_entity.type
_entity.pdbx_description
1 polymer ?
#
loop_
_entity_poly.entity_id
_entity_poly.type
_entity_poly.pdbx_seq_one_letter_code
_entity_poly.pdbx_strand_id
1 'polypeptide(L)' 'MEPVGAYRIFERSEDHRMLRYTDYYGDGDSKAFDAVKDIYGKDSVTKLECIGHIFGTRLRKLKSRNKGLGER' A
#
# COMPACT_ATOMS: atom_id res chain seq x y z
N MET A 1 4.40 -6.77 0.89
CA MET A 1 3.85 -7.69 -0.13
C MET A 1 4.90 -7.79 -1.22
N GLU A 2 5.22 -9.00 -1.70
CA GLU A 2 6.18 -9.16 -2.80
C GLU A 2 5.54 -8.74 -4.14
N PRO A 3 6.24 -8.02 -5.02
CA PRO A 3 5.68 -7.44 -6.25
C PRO A 3 5.11 -8.50 -7.22
N VAL A 4 5.82 -9.62 -7.36
CA VAL A 4 5.37 -10.76 -8.19
C VAL A 4 4.07 -11.36 -7.67
N GLY A 5 3.91 -11.40 -6.34
CA GLY A 5 2.69 -11.89 -5.70
C GLY A 5 1.52 -10.95 -5.95
N ALA A 6 1.73 -9.64 -5.80
CA ALA A 6 0.72 -8.63 -6.09
C ALA A 6 0.22 -8.72 -7.54
N TYR A 7 1.15 -8.76 -8.48
CA TYR A 7 0.86 -8.85 -9.91
C TYR A 7 0.00 -10.08 -10.24
N ARG A 8 0.39 -11.27 -9.79
CA ARG A 8 -0.37 -12.52 -10.02
C ARG A 8 -1.79 -12.47 -9.45
N ILE A 9 -2.02 -11.75 -8.35
CA ILE A 9 -3.35 -11.63 -7.74
C ILE A 9 -4.27 -10.74 -8.58
N PHE A 10 -3.74 -9.67 -9.18
CA PHE A 10 -4.50 -8.75 -10.01
C PHE A 10 -4.74 -9.32 -11.41
N GLU A 11 -3.73 -9.94 -12.02
CA GLU A 11 -3.84 -10.62 -13.33
C GLU A 11 -4.95 -11.67 -13.30
N ARG A 12 -4.91 -12.59 -12.32
CA ARG A 12 -5.89 -13.67 -12.21
C ARG A 12 -7.33 -13.17 -11.98
N SER A 13 -7.51 -11.96 -11.45
CA SER A 13 -8.86 -11.47 -11.13
C SER A 13 -9.61 -11.06 -12.39
N GLU A 14 -8.91 -10.46 -13.35
CA GLU A 14 -9.50 -10.12 -14.64
C GLU A 14 -9.75 -11.38 -15.46
N ASP A 15 -8.76 -12.28 -15.55
CA ASP A 15 -8.86 -13.52 -16.33
C ASP A 15 -9.93 -14.49 -15.80
N HIS A 16 -9.87 -14.86 -14.53
CA HIS A 16 -10.70 -15.94 -14.00
C HIS A 16 -12.04 -15.49 -13.42
N ARG A 17 -12.19 -14.20 -13.12
CA ARG A 17 -13.35 -13.69 -12.36
C ARG A 17 -14.00 -12.45 -12.97
N MET A 18 -13.47 -11.96 -14.10
CA MET A 18 -13.98 -10.77 -14.79
C MET A 18 -14.12 -9.56 -13.86
N LEU A 19 -13.20 -9.41 -12.89
CA LEU A 19 -13.22 -8.33 -11.90
C LEU A 19 -11.88 -7.60 -11.87
N ARG A 20 -11.93 -6.31 -11.52
CA ARG A 20 -10.75 -5.45 -11.40
C ARG A 20 -10.65 -4.91 -9.98
N TYR A 21 -9.46 -4.99 -9.41
CA TYR A 21 -9.15 -4.31 -8.17
C TYR A 21 -8.73 -2.87 -8.47
N THR A 22 -9.46 -1.90 -7.92
CA THR A 22 -9.19 -0.46 -8.11
C THR A 22 -8.34 0.14 -7.01
N ASP A 23 -8.27 -0.53 -5.86
CA ASP A 23 -7.65 0.01 -4.64
C ASP A 23 -6.62 -0.97 -4.09
N TYR A 24 -5.40 -0.47 -3.89
CA TYR A 24 -4.29 -1.23 -3.32
C TYR A 24 -3.98 -0.74 -1.91
N TYR A 25 -4.21 -1.60 -0.91
CA TYR A 25 -3.83 -1.35 0.47
C TYR A 25 -2.46 -1.95 0.77
N GLY A 26 -1.49 -1.11 1.17
CA GLY A 26 -0.15 -1.57 1.50
C GLY A 26 0.53 -0.73 2.57
N ASP A 27 1.44 -1.36 3.30
CA ASP A 27 2.32 -0.69 4.27
C ASP A 27 3.48 -0.03 3.52
N GLY A 28 3.26 1.17 2.98
CA GLY A 28 4.29 2.06 2.43
C GLY A 28 5.10 1.55 1.23
N ASP A 29 5.28 0.25 1.02
CA ASP A 29 6.15 -0.35 0.02
C ASP A 29 5.62 -0.04 -1.38
N SER A 30 6.42 0.72 -2.12
CA SER A 30 6.05 1.23 -3.43
C SER A 30 6.33 0.24 -4.55
N LYS A 31 7.14 -0.81 -4.33
CA LYS A 31 7.53 -1.74 -5.41
C LYS A 31 6.38 -2.65 -5.82
N ALA A 32 5.62 -3.15 -4.85
CA ALA A 32 4.45 -3.97 -5.15
C ALA A 32 3.29 -3.17 -5.77
N PHE A 33 3.12 -1.90 -5.35
CA PHE A 33 2.15 -1.00 -5.98
C PHE A 33 2.56 -0.66 -7.42
N ASP A 34 3.83 -0.33 -7.66
CA ASP A 34 4.31 0.02 -9.00
C ASP A 34 4.10 -1.11 -10.03
N ALA A 35 4.22 -2.36 -9.59
CA ALA A 35 3.96 -3.54 -10.42
C ALA A 35 2.49 -3.70 -10.84
N VAL A 36 1.53 -3.09 -10.12
CA VAL A 36 0.09 -3.26 -10.38
C VAL A 36 -0.63 -1.96 -10.78
N LYS A 37 0.00 -0.79 -10.64
CA LYS A 37 -0.64 0.52 -10.88
C LYS A 37 -1.30 0.65 -12.25
N ASP A 38 -0.67 0.04 -13.27
CA ASP A 38 -1.07 0.14 -14.67
C ASP A 38 -1.65 -1.18 -15.23
N ILE A 39 -1.97 -2.16 -14.38
CA ILE A 39 -2.27 -3.53 -14.84
C ILE A 39 -3.53 -3.65 -15.70
N TYR A 40 -4.51 -2.77 -15.50
CA TYR A 40 -5.72 -2.70 -16.33
C TYR A 40 -5.73 -1.49 -17.28
N GLY A 41 -4.58 -0.82 -17.44
CA GLY A 41 -4.44 0.46 -18.11
C GLY A 41 -3.87 1.54 -17.20
N LYS A 42 -3.56 2.71 -17.77
CA LYS A 42 -2.84 3.78 -17.07
C LYS A 42 -3.56 4.25 -15.80
N ASP A 43 -2.86 4.29 -14.67
CA ASP A 43 -3.40 4.73 -13.36
C ASP A 43 -4.69 3.99 -12.96
N SER A 44 -4.81 2.73 -13.34
CA SER A 44 -6.01 1.92 -13.08
C SER A 44 -6.18 1.52 -11.60
N VAL A 45 -5.10 1.56 -10.81
CA VAL A 45 -5.11 1.18 -9.39
C VAL A 45 -4.62 2.33 -8.52
N THR A 46 -5.41 2.69 -7.51
CA THR A 46 -5.10 3.74 -6.53
C THR A 46 -4.44 3.16 -5.28
N LYS A 47 -3.31 3.74 -4.86
CA LYS A 47 -2.64 3.35 -3.60
C LYS A 47 -3.35 3.99 -2.42
N LEU A 48 -3.77 3.18 -1.47
CA LEU A 48 -4.29 3.60 -0.18
C LEU A 48 -3.33 3.18 0.94
N GLU A 49 -3.04 4.14 1.83
CA GLU A 49 -2.18 3.88 2.99
C GLU A 49 -3.00 3.30 4.14
N CYS A 50 -2.45 2.29 4.81
CA CYS A 50 -3.07 1.76 6.01
C CYS A 50 -3.10 2.83 7.11
N ILE A 51 -4.25 2.92 7.80
CA ILE A 51 -4.47 3.83 8.92
C ILE A 51 -3.36 3.71 9.98
N GLY A 52 -2.93 2.47 10.29
CA GLY A 52 -1.82 2.21 11.22
C GLY A 52 -0.48 2.81 10.77
N HIS A 53 -0.20 2.86 9.47
CA HIS A 53 1.00 3.48 8.91
C HIS A 53 0.97 5.01 9.14
N ILE A 54 -0.17 5.63 8.87
CA ILE A 54 -0.38 7.07 9.07
C ILE A 54 -0.22 7.43 10.54
N PHE A 55 -0.91 6.70 11.43
CA PHE A 55 -0.82 6.94 12.87
C PHE A 55 0.59 6.68 13.41
N GLY A 56 1.22 5.57 13.03
CA GLY A 56 2.58 5.23 13.44
C GLY A 56 3.61 6.30 13.02
N THR A 57 3.53 6.76 11.78
CA THR A 57 4.40 7.84 11.28
C THR A 57 4.18 9.14 12.02
N ARG A 58 2.93 9.52 12.31
CA ARG A 58 2.60 10.73 13.08
C ARG A 58 3.10 10.63 14.52
N LEU A 59 2.92 9.49 15.18
CA LEU A 59 3.40 9.23 16.53
C LEU A 59 4.93 9.26 16.60
N ARG A 60 5.62 8.64 15.63
CA ARG A 60 7.09 8.67 15.55
C ARG A 60 7.63 10.08 15.33
N LYS A 61 6.99 10.87 14.45
CA LYS A 61 7.29 12.31 14.28
C LYS A 61 7.03 13.11 15.56
N LEU A 62 5.97 12.81 16.29
CA LEU A 62 5.64 13.46 17.56
C LEU A 62 6.68 13.15 18.64
N LYS A 63 7.04 11.88 18.81
CA LYS A 63 8.13 11.45 19.72
C LYS A 63 9.47 12.09 19.36
N SER A 64 9.81 12.16 18.07
CA SER A 64 11.06 12.79 17.63
C SER A 64 11.13 14.29 17.91
N ARG A 65 9.99 15.00 17.88
CA ARG A 65 9.93 16.44 18.18
C ARG A 65 9.90 16.72 19.68
N ASN A 66 9.38 15.79 20.47
CA ASN A 66 9.25 15.94 21.92
C ASN A 66 10.10 14.89 22.63
N LYS A 67 11.42 15.13 22.74
CA LYS A 67 12.34 14.30 23.53
C LYS A 67 11.82 14.21 24.98
N GLY A 68 11.75 13.03 25.58
CA GLY A 68 11.06 12.78 26.87
C GLY A 68 9.69 12.11 26.75
N LEU A 69 9.05 12.12 25.57
CA LEU A 69 7.70 11.59 25.41
C LEU A 69 7.71 10.04 25.39
N GLY A 70 7.22 9.44 26.47
CA GLY A 70 7.17 7.99 26.68
C GLY A 70 8.46 7.38 27.26
N GLU A 71 9.36 8.21 27.78
CA GLU A 71 10.51 7.77 28.58
C GLU A 71 10.03 7.64 30.04
N ARG A 72 10.33 6.50 30.69
CA ARG A 72 9.93 6.17 32.06
C ARG A 72 11.17 5.98 32.91
#